data_AF-A0A931LTP3-F1
#
_entry.id   AF-A0A931LTP3-F1
#
_cell.length_a   1.000
_cell.length_b   1.000
_cell.length_c   1.000
_cell.angle_alpha   90.00
_cell.angle_beta   90.00
_cell.angle_gamma   90.00
#
_symmetry.space_group_name_H-M   'P 1'
#
loop_
_entity.id
_entity.type
_entity.pdbx_description
1 polymer ?
#
loop_
_entity_poly.entity_id
_entity_poly.type
_entity_poly.pdbx_seq_one_letter_code
_entity_poly.pdbx_strand_id
1 'polypeptide(L)'
;MPVRTVRQPTLAAPKPPEGELERFVFDEIQAARTQNRPVSRQMLSQMLAETKGLPPKTCYAVVESYCEAEAPTTPEFLGSEFMVPYMKISALVLAAFGLIALGMSTVRIAWGENVWWWGEALAVVLLLTSASGWIRSLIRERFGSDRS
;
A
#
# COMPACT_ATOMS: atom_id res chain seq x y z
N MET A 1 48.44 37.20 -0.42
CA MET A 1 48.25 36.62 -1.76
C MET A 1 47.26 35.47 -1.66
N PRO A 2 46.07 35.54 -2.27
CA PRO A 2 45.07 34.48 -2.18
C PRO A 2 45.51 33.26 -3.01
N VAL A 3 45.58 32.10 -2.36
CA VAL A 3 45.90 30.80 -2.97
C VAL A 3 44.74 30.41 -3.88
N ARG A 4 45.01 30.37 -5.19
CA ARG A 4 44.05 30.02 -6.23
C ARG A 4 43.88 28.49 -6.22
N THR A 5 42.83 28.00 -5.56
CA THR A 5 42.49 26.57 -5.54
C THR A 5 42.14 26.13 -6.97
N VAL A 6 43.06 25.42 -7.62
CA VAL A 6 42.87 24.83 -8.94
C VAL A 6 41.80 23.75 -8.81
N ARG A 7 40.58 24.02 -9.29
CA ARG A 7 39.55 22.98 -9.46
C ARG A 7 40.07 21.98 -10.47
N GLN A 8 40.43 20.78 -10.01
CA GLN A 8 40.77 19.70 -10.92
C GLN A 8 39.56 19.38 -11.80
N PRO A 9 39.75 19.16 -13.11
CA PRO A 9 38.69 18.70 -13.98
C PRO A 9 38.24 17.33 -13.46
N THR A 10 37.02 17.26 -12.96
CA THR A 10 36.36 16.01 -12.59
C THR A 10 36.25 15.18 -13.87
N LEU A 11 37.18 14.24 -14.06
CA LEU A 11 37.07 13.20 -15.09
C LEU A 11 35.68 12.60 -14.96
N ALA A 12 34.87 12.76 -16.01
CA ALA A 12 33.53 12.20 -16.05
C ALA A 12 33.65 10.70 -15.76
N ALA A 13 33.03 10.27 -14.65
CA ALA A 13 33.02 8.87 -14.27
C ALA A 13 32.52 8.04 -15.46
N PRO A 14 33.15 6.89 -15.76
CA PRO A 14 32.69 6.02 -16.83
C PRO A 14 31.21 5.69 -16.59
N LYS A 15 30.39 5.90 -17.62
CA LYS A 15 28.96 5.56 -17.57
C LYS A 15 28.87 4.06 -17.26
N PRO A 16 28.23 3.65 -16.15
CA PRO A 16 28.08 2.24 -15.83
C PRO A 16 27.29 1.55 -16.95
N PRO A 17 27.55 0.26 -17.22
CA PRO A 17 26.84 -0.50 -18.24
C PRO A 17 25.33 -0.49 -17.95
N GLU A 18 24.52 -0.33 -18.99
CA GLU A 18 23.10 0.05 -18.88
C GLU A 18 22.26 -0.95 -18.05
N GLY A 19 22.68 -2.22 -17.96
CA GLY A 19 22.01 -3.23 -17.13
C GLY A 19 22.49 -3.37 -15.68
N GLU A 20 23.58 -2.72 -15.25
CA GLU A 20 24.07 -2.87 -13.87
C GLU A 20 23.23 -2.07 -12.86
N LEU A 21 22.75 -0.90 -13.27
CA LEU A 21 21.90 -0.05 -12.44
C LEU A 21 20.52 -0.69 -12.24
N GLU A 22 19.95 -1.25 -13.30
CA GLU A 22 18.67 -1.96 -13.26
C GLU A 22 18.75 -3.20 -12.36
N ARG A 23 19.83 -3.98 -12.45
CA ARG A 23 20.07 -5.13 -11.56
C ARG A 23 20.13 -4.73 -10.10
N PHE A 24 20.81 -3.63 -9.76
CA PHE A 24 20.84 -3.13 -8.39
C PHE A 24 19.44 -2.78 -7.87
N VAL A 25 18.63 -2.11 -8.70
CA VAL A 25 17.25 -1.76 -8.34
C VAL A 25 16.41 -3.02 -8.13
N PHE A 26 16.56 -4.03 -8.99
CA PHE A 26 15.87 -5.31 -8.84
C PHE A 26 16.27 -6.04 -7.53
N ASP A 27 17.57 -6.15 -7.25
CA ASP A 27 18.08 -6.84 -6.07
C ASP A 27 17.60 -6.16 -4.78
N GLU A 28 17.62 -4.82 -4.72
CA GLU A 28 17.12 -4.07 -3.56
C GLU A 28 15.61 -4.22 -3.38
N ILE A 29 14.83 -4.26 -4.48
CA ILE A 29 13.39 -4.53 -4.42
C ILE A 29 13.12 -5.94 -3.90
N GLN A 30 13.87 -6.95 -4.35
CA GLN A 30 13.75 -8.33 -3.86
C GLN A 30 14.14 -8.46 -2.39
N ALA A 31 15.21 -7.81 -1.98
CA ALA A 31 15.63 -7.75 -0.57
C ALA A 31 14.55 -7.11 0.30
N ALA A 32 14.00 -5.97 -0.15
CA ALA A 32 12.92 -5.28 0.55
C ALA A 32 11.64 -6.12 0.69
N ARG A 33 11.26 -6.87 -0.36
CA ARG A 33 10.14 -7.82 -0.30
C ARG A 33 10.40 -8.93 0.71
N THR A 34 11.59 -9.50 0.71
CA THR A 34 11.98 -10.57 1.64
C THR A 34 11.96 -10.08 3.09
N GLN A 35 12.29 -8.81 3.31
CA GLN A 35 12.30 -8.18 4.63
C GLN A 35 10.98 -7.50 5.01
N ASN A 36 9.94 -7.57 4.18
CA ASN A 36 8.69 -6.82 4.35
C ASN A 36 8.90 -5.32 4.62
N ARG A 37 9.93 -4.71 4.01
CA ARG A 37 10.23 -3.29 4.15
C ARG A 37 9.49 -2.49 3.07
N PRO A 38 8.73 -1.44 3.41
CA PRO A 38 8.19 -0.53 2.40
C PRO A 38 9.34 0.25 1.76
N VAL A 39 9.41 0.26 0.43
CA VAL A 39 10.42 0.97 -0.33
C VAL A 39 9.76 1.86 -1.38
N SER A 40 10.09 3.15 -1.35
CA SER A 40 9.59 4.13 -2.30
C SER A 40 10.56 4.31 -3.48
N ARG A 41 10.05 4.74 -4.64
CA ARG A 41 10.87 5.08 -5.81
C ARG A 41 11.93 6.13 -5.47
N GLN A 42 11.58 7.11 -4.63
CA GLN A 42 12.51 8.14 -4.15
C GLN A 42 13.64 7.53 -3.32
N MET A 43 13.32 6.62 -2.39
CA MET A 43 14.31 5.94 -1.56
C MET A 43 15.27 5.10 -2.40
N LEU A 44 14.77 4.36 -3.40
CA LEU A 44 15.61 3.61 -4.34
C LEU A 44 16.55 4.54 -5.13
N SER A 45 16.04 5.68 -5.59
CA SER A 45 16.86 6.66 -6.32
C SER A 45 17.97 7.28 -5.46
N GLN A 46 17.71 7.50 -4.17
CA GLN A 46 18.69 7.99 -3.21
C GLN A 46 19.75 6.94 -2.91
N MET A 47 19.35 5.69 -2.64
CA MET A 47 20.29 4.58 -2.42
C MET A 47 21.19 4.35 -3.62
N LEU A 48 20.64 4.43 -4.85
CA LEU A 48 21.42 4.32 -6.07
C LEU A 48 22.40 5.48 -6.23
N ALA A 49 21.98 6.71 -5.91
CA ALA A 49 22.84 7.90 -5.96
C ALA A 49 24.00 7.81 -4.94
N GLU A 50 23.73 7.35 -3.71
CA GLU A 50 24.73 7.17 -2.66
C GLU A 50 25.73 6.05 -3.01
N THR A 51 25.23 4.92 -3.53
CA THR A 51 26.06 3.74 -3.79
C THR A 51 26.93 3.88 -5.04
N LYS A 52 26.41 4.53 -6.09
CA LYS A 52 27.10 4.65 -7.39
C LYS A 52 27.67 6.05 -7.66
N GLY A 53 27.46 7.01 -6.75
CA GLY A 53 27.95 8.38 -6.90
C GLY A 53 27.35 9.12 -8.11
N LEU A 54 26.17 8.70 -8.56
CA LEU A 54 25.51 9.24 -9.74
C LEU A 54 24.61 10.44 -9.40
N PRO A 55 24.36 11.36 -10.36
CA PRO A 55 23.43 12.46 -10.14
C PRO A 55 22.03 11.95 -9.82
N PRO A 56 21.33 12.52 -8.82
CA PRO A 56 20.03 12.02 -8.37
C PRO A 56 18.97 12.03 -9.48
N LYS A 57 19.05 12.99 -10.41
CA LYS A 57 18.16 13.08 -11.58
C LYS A 57 18.29 11.87 -12.51
N THR A 58 19.52 11.40 -12.74
CA THR A 58 19.79 10.22 -13.57
C THR A 58 19.33 8.94 -12.87
N CYS A 59 19.59 8.83 -11.56
CA CYS A 59 19.12 7.70 -10.76
C CYS A 59 17.60 7.59 -10.76
N TYR A 60 16.89 8.71 -10.61
CA TYR A 60 15.44 8.73 -10.65
C TYR A 60 14.89 8.23 -11.98
N ALA A 61 15.44 8.71 -13.11
CA ALA A 61 15.02 8.30 -14.44
C ALA A 61 15.17 6.78 -14.67
N VAL A 62 16.26 6.18 -14.18
CA VAL A 62 16.49 4.72 -14.28
C VAL A 62 15.51 3.94 -13.41
N VAL A 63 15.27 4.38 -12.17
CA VAL A 63 14.30 3.73 -11.28
C VAL A 63 12.88 3.85 -11.85
N GLU A 64 12.54 5.00 -12.43
CA GLU A 64 11.25 5.25 -13.06
C GLU A 64 11.04 4.37 -14.28
N SER A 65 12.01 4.32 -15.21
CA SER A 65 11.92 3.47 -16.40
C SER A 65 11.82 1.98 -16.05
N TYR A 66 12.61 1.53 -15.07
CA TYR A 66 12.56 0.16 -14.55
C TYR A 66 11.18 -0.15 -13.92
N CYS A 67 10.67 0.75 -13.06
CA CYS A 67 9.38 0.55 -12.42
C CYS A 67 8.21 0.59 -13.42
N GLU A 68 8.29 1.38 -14.49
CA GLU A 68 7.28 1.43 -15.55
C GLU A 68 7.30 0.17 -16.43
N ALA A 69 8.50 -0.39 -16.70
CA ALA A 69 8.66 -1.60 -17.50
C ALA A 69 8.25 -2.87 -16.72
N GLU A 70 8.73 -3.04 -15.49
CA GLU A 70 8.52 -4.28 -14.72
C GLU A 70 7.31 -4.25 -13.76
N ALA A 71 6.82 -3.09 -13.34
CA ALA A 71 5.83 -2.99 -12.25
C ALA A 71 4.71 -1.98 -12.53
N PRO A 72 3.75 -2.30 -13.43
CA PRO A 72 2.63 -1.43 -13.71
C PRO A 72 1.75 -1.24 -12.47
N THR A 73 1.81 -0.05 -11.89
CA THR A 73 0.73 0.57 -11.08
C THR A 73 0.10 -0.31 -10.00
N THR A 74 0.88 -0.66 -8.98
CA THR A 74 0.58 -0.57 -7.52
C THR A 74 1.46 -1.60 -6.83
N PRO A 75 2.29 -1.20 -5.84
CA PRO A 75 3.01 -2.20 -5.05
C PRO A 75 1.96 -3.05 -4.33
N GLU A 76 1.98 -4.37 -4.53
CA GLU A 76 1.08 -5.32 -3.85
C GLU A 76 1.04 -5.11 -2.34
N PHE A 77 2.13 -4.56 -1.78
CA PHE A 77 2.26 -4.16 -0.38
C PHE A 77 1.21 -3.13 0.06
N LEU A 78 0.88 -2.14 -0.79
CA LEU A 78 -0.20 -1.18 -0.52
C LEU A 78 -1.56 -1.89 -0.47
N GLY A 79 -1.78 -2.89 -1.32
CA GLY A 79 -2.99 -3.71 -1.30
C GLY A 79 -3.08 -4.57 -0.04
N SER A 80 -2.01 -5.24 0.37
CA SER A 80 -2.04 -6.16 1.51
C SER A 80 -2.12 -5.45 2.87
N GLU A 81 -1.37 -4.35 3.07
CA GLU A 81 -1.36 -3.63 4.34
C GLU A 81 -2.60 -2.76 4.54
N PHE A 82 -3.09 -2.08 3.48
CA PHE A 82 -4.25 -1.19 3.63
C PHE A 82 -5.59 -1.90 3.49
N MET A 83 -5.62 -3.14 2.99
CA MET A 83 -6.88 -3.88 2.90
C MET A 83 -7.44 -4.27 4.28
N VAL A 84 -6.59 -4.49 5.29
CA VAL A 84 -7.05 -4.78 6.66
C VAL A 84 -7.79 -3.59 7.29
N PRO A 85 -7.24 -2.37 7.35
CA PRO A 85 -7.98 -1.22 7.86
C PRO A 85 -9.20 -0.88 7.00
N TYR A 86 -9.13 -1.06 5.67
CA TYR A 86 -10.28 -0.85 4.79
C TYR A 86 -11.43 -1.84 5.06
N MET A 87 -11.13 -3.12 5.32
CA MET A 87 -12.12 -4.11 5.72
C MET A 87 -12.77 -3.76 7.06
N LYS A 88 -12.02 -3.23 8.02
CA LYS A 88 -12.58 -2.80 9.32
C LYS A 88 -13.54 -1.61 9.15
N ILE A 89 -13.17 -0.61 8.37
CA ILE A 89 -14.00 0.59 8.15
C ILE A 89 -15.28 0.20 7.40
N SER A 90 -15.17 -0.59 6.33
CA SER A 90 -16.34 -1.05 5.57
C SER A 90 -17.27 -1.92 6.42
N ALA A 91 -16.75 -2.81 7.27
CA ALA A 91 -17.56 -3.57 8.22
C ALA A 91 -18.31 -2.66 9.21
N LEU A 92 -17.65 -1.62 9.73
CA LEU A 92 -18.26 -0.68 10.68
C LEU A 92 -19.39 0.13 10.01
N VAL A 93 -19.17 0.60 8.78
CA VAL A 93 -20.19 1.31 8.00
C VAL A 93 -21.40 0.41 7.73
N LEU A 94 -21.18 -0.83 7.28
CA LEU A 94 -22.24 -1.80 7.04
C LEU A 94 -23.03 -2.12 8.32
N ALA A 95 -22.34 -2.27 9.47
CA ALA A 95 -22.99 -2.48 10.75
C ALA A 95 -23.86 -1.29 11.18
N ALA A 96 -23.37 -0.06 11.00
CA ALA A 96 -24.12 1.15 11.30
C ALA A 96 -25.40 1.23 10.46
N PHE A 97 -25.32 0.98 9.15
CA PHE A 97 -26.49 0.93 8.28
C PHE A 97 -27.48 -0.17 8.69
N GLY A 98 -26.99 -1.37 9.02
CA GLY A 98 -27.83 -2.47 9.51
C GLY A 98 -28.57 -2.12 10.80
N LEU A 99 -27.91 -1.49 11.76
CA LEU A 99 -28.51 -1.04 13.02
C LEU A 99 -29.56 0.06 12.81
N ILE A 100 -29.27 1.05 11.95
CA ILE A 100 -30.23 2.11 11.62
C ILE A 100 -31.47 1.52 10.95
N ALA A 101 -31.28 0.60 10.00
CA ALA A 101 -32.39 -0.07 9.32
C ALA A 101 -33.27 -0.87 10.29
N LEU A 102 -32.66 -1.62 11.22
CA LEU A 102 -33.39 -2.33 12.27
C LEU A 102 -34.11 -1.38 13.22
N GLY A 103 -33.46 -0.29 13.65
CA GLY A 103 -34.07 0.71 14.52
C GLY A 103 -35.27 1.43 13.87
N MET A 104 -35.18 1.73 12.58
CA MET A 104 -36.33 2.25 11.83
C MET A 104 -37.45 1.22 11.70
N SER A 105 -37.11 -0.06 11.54
CA SER A 105 -38.10 -1.14 11.48
C SER A 105 -38.88 -1.29 12.79
N THR A 106 -38.19 -1.28 13.93
CA THR A 106 -38.83 -1.39 15.25
C THR A 106 -39.74 -0.21 15.55
N VAL A 107 -39.36 1.01 15.15
CA VAL A 107 -40.22 2.19 15.28
C VAL A 107 -41.48 2.06 14.41
N ARG A 108 -41.36 1.58 13.17
CA ARG A 108 -42.52 1.35 12.28
C ARG A 108 -43.47 0.29 12.83
N ILE A 109 -42.94 -0.81 13.37
CA ILE A 109 -43.74 -1.83 14.06
C ILE A 109 -44.51 -1.22 15.23
N ALA A 110 -43.84 -0.39 16.05
CA ALA A 110 -44.48 0.27 17.18
C ALA A 110 -45.61 1.23 16.75
N TRP A 111 -45.53 1.78 15.53
CA TRP A 111 -46.53 2.68 14.96
C TRP A 111 -47.62 1.94 14.16
N GLY A 112 -47.58 0.60 14.10
CA GLY A 112 -48.55 -0.21 13.38
C GLY A 112 -48.43 -0.13 11.85
N GLU A 113 -47.31 0.38 11.33
CA GLU A 113 -47.04 0.40 9.90
C GLU A 113 -46.64 -0.98 9.40
N ASN A 114 -47.03 -1.30 8.16
CA ASN A 114 -46.69 -2.57 7.54
C ASN A 114 -45.19 -2.61 7.23
N VAL A 115 -44.48 -3.54 7.86
CA VAL A 115 -43.03 -3.64 7.75
C VAL A 115 -42.66 -4.26 6.43
N TRP A 116 -41.78 -3.58 5.68
CA TRP A 116 -41.22 -4.13 4.46
C TRP A 116 -40.17 -5.20 4.81
N TRP A 117 -40.62 -6.44 4.94
CA TRP A 117 -39.86 -7.69 5.08
C TRP A 117 -38.52 -7.77 4.29
N TRP A 118 -38.46 -7.25 3.06
CA TRP A 118 -37.21 -7.13 2.29
C TRP A 118 -36.16 -6.22 2.94
N GLY A 119 -36.58 -5.13 3.61
CA GLY A 119 -35.69 -4.21 4.32
C GLY A 119 -35.05 -4.86 5.56
N GLU A 120 -35.81 -5.69 6.28
CA GLU A 120 -35.27 -6.47 7.41
C GLU A 120 -34.29 -7.55 6.94
N ALA A 121 -34.65 -8.28 5.88
CA ALA A 121 -33.75 -9.27 5.28
C ALA A 121 -32.43 -8.63 4.82
N LEU A 122 -32.48 -7.45 4.19
CA LEU A 122 -31.29 -6.69 3.81
C LEU A 122 -30.46 -6.28 5.03
N ALA A 123 -31.09 -5.78 6.10
CA ALA A 123 -30.40 -5.39 7.33
C ALA A 123 -29.65 -6.57 7.98
N VAL A 124 -30.28 -7.75 8.02
CA VAL A 124 -29.65 -8.98 8.52
C VAL A 124 -28.45 -9.39 7.66
N VAL A 125 -28.57 -9.32 6.33
CA VAL A 125 -27.46 -9.62 5.41
C VAL A 125 -26.30 -8.65 5.60
N LEU A 126 -26.57 -7.34 5.78
CA LEU A 126 -25.53 -6.34 6.05
C LEU A 126 -24.82 -6.60 7.38
N LEU A 127 -25.55 -7.03 8.41
CA LEU A 127 -24.96 -7.39 9.70
C LEU A 127 -24.12 -8.66 9.63
N LEU A 128 -24.61 -9.70 8.94
CA LEU A 128 -23.87 -10.95 8.76
C LEU A 128 -22.60 -10.75 7.93
N THR A 129 -22.67 -9.95 6.86
CA THR A 129 -21.49 -9.61 6.04
C THR A 129 -20.48 -8.80 6.84
N SER A 130 -20.92 -7.82 7.63
CA SER A 130 -20.07 -7.07 8.56
C SER A 130 -19.38 -7.98 9.58
N ALA A 131 -20.14 -8.83 10.26
CA ALA A 131 -19.62 -9.79 11.24
C ALA A 131 -18.58 -10.74 10.60
N SER A 132 -18.86 -11.23 9.39
CA SER A 132 -17.92 -12.09 8.65
C SER A 132 -16.62 -11.37 8.29
N GLY A 133 -16.70 -10.09 7.92
CA GLY A 133 -15.54 -9.24 7.63
C GLY A 133 -14.69 -9.01 8.87
N TRP A 134 -15.34 -8.79 10.02
CA TRP A 134 -14.65 -8.64 11.31
C TRP A 134 -13.95 -9.92 11.76
N ILE A 135 -14.62 -11.07 11.66
CA ILE A 135 -14.01 -12.38 11.96
C ILE A 135 -12.80 -12.62 11.05
N ARG A 136 -12.91 -12.36 9.75
CA ARG A 136 -11.78 -12.48 8.81
C ARG A 136 -10.63 -11.54 9.14
N SER A 137 -10.93 -10.31 9.55
CA SER A 137 -9.92 -9.34 10.01
C SER A 137 -9.19 -9.86 11.25
N LEU A 138 -9.92 -10.36 12.26
CA LEU A 138 -9.33 -10.90 13.49
C LEU A 138 -8.49 -12.16 13.23
N ILE A 139 -8.95 -13.04 12.35
CA ILE A 139 -8.19 -14.23 11.92
C ILE A 139 -6.89 -13.79 11.24
N ARG A 140 -6.95 -12.80 10.33
CA ARG A 140 -5.74 -12.28 9.67
C ARG A 140 -4.76 -11.64 10.64
N GLU A 141 -5.23 -10.92 11.65
CA GLU A 141 -4.36 -10.35 12.68
C GLU A 141 -3.72 -11.44 13.53
N ARG A 142 -4.49 -12.45 13.93
CA ARG A 142 -4.02 -13.53 14.79
C ARG A 142 -3.03 -14.47 14.10
N PHE A 143 -3.27 -14.83 12.84
CA PHE A 143 -2.43 -15.79 12.10
C PHE A 143 -1.44 -15.13 11.13
N GLY A 144 -1.64 -13.86 10.79
CA GLY A 144 -0.69 -13.06 10.00
C GLY A 144 0.48 -12.55 10.83
N SER A 145 0.29 -12.36 12.14
CA SER A 145 1.35 -11.93 13.06
C SER A 145 2.37 -13.03 13.40
N ASP A 146 2.05 -14.31 13.17
CA ASP A 146 2.95 -15.45 13.45
C ASP A 146 3.95 -15.73 12.29
N ARG A 147 3.90 -14.96 11.20
CA ARG A 147 4.77 -15.13 10.02
C ARG A 147 5.68 -13.93 9.72
N SER A 148 5.72 -12.92 10.59
CA SER A 148 6.65 -11.79 10.49
C SER A 148 7.81 -11.95 11.46
#